data_AF-A0A530ANT9-F1
#
_entry.id   AF-A0A530ANT9-F1
#
_cell.length_a   1.000
_cell.length_b   1.000
_cell.length_c   1.000
_cell.angle_alpha   90.00
_cell.angle_beta   90.00
_cell.angle_gamma   90.00
#
_symmetry.space_group_name_H-M   'P 1'
#
loop_
_entity.id
_entity.type
_entity.pdbx_description
1 polymer ?
#
loop_
_entity_poly.entity_id
_entity_poly.type
_entity_poly.pdbx_seq_one_letter_code
_entity_poly.pdbx_strand_id
1 'polypeptide(L)'
;FKTWALDVAKDDLVHTGVWEATPGETRSIKGETFEFCHILSGVVEITPDAGEAVTYRAGDSFVMKPGFTGVWKTIETVRKIYVTVG
;
A
#
# COMPACT_ATOMS: atom_id res chain seq x y z
N PHE A 1 -10.38 -4.07 -6.08
CA PHE A 1 -9.48 -2.93 -6.29
C PHE A 1 -9.18 -2.80 -7.78
N LYS A 2 -8.67 -1.64 -8.23
CA LYS A 2 -8.20 -1.39 -9.59
C LYS A 2 -6.70 -1.06 -9.55
N THR A 3 -5.99 -1.44 -10.60
CA THR A 3 -4.55 -1.16 -10.74
C THR A 3 -4.29 -0.64 -12.14
N TRP A 4 -3.54 0.46 -12.23
CA TRP A 4 -2.97 0.99 -13.46
C TRP A 4 -1.46 0.92 -13.33
N ALA A 5 -0.86 -0.16 -13.86
CA ALA A 5 0.58 -0.30 -13.89
C ALA A 5 1.19 0.78 -14.80
N LEU A 6 2.26 1.41 -14.33
CA LEU A 6 2.99 2.42 -15.09
C LEU A 6 4.26 1.82 -15.72
N ASP A 7 5.02 1.02 -14.98
CA ASP A 7 6.23 0.39 -15.48
C ASP A 7 6.59 -0.87 -14.68
N VAL A 8 7.38 -1.74 -15.32
CA VAL A 8 8.01 -2.93 -14.73
C VAL A 8 9.48 -2.93 -15.16
N ALA A 9 10.38 -3.05 -14.20
CA ALA A 9 11.82 -2.97 -14.43
C ALA A 9 12.60 -4.01 -13.62
N LYS A 10 13.90 -4.12 -13.92
CA LYS A 10 14.85 -5.00 -13.21
C LYS A 10 14.38 -6.45 -13.17
N ASP A 11 14.13 -7.01 -14.35
CA ASP A 11 13.73 -8.42 -14.49
C ASP A 11 12.50 -8.78 -13.62
N ASP A 12 11.48 -7.92 -13.67
CA ASP A 12 10.22 -8.05 -12.92
C ASP A 12 10.33 -7.84 -11.40
N LEU A 13 11.49 -7.38 -10.90
CA LEU A 13 11.67 -7.10 -9.47
C LEU A 13 11.09 -5.75 -9.04
N VAL A 14 10.94 -4.78 -9.94
CA VAL A 14 10.43 -3.44 -9.61
C VAL A 14 9.15 -3.17 -10.37
N HIS A 15 8.07 -2.91 -9.63
CA HIS A 15 6.77 -2.52 -10.21
C HIS A 15 6.36 -1.15 -9.67
N THR A 16 5.77 -0.34 -10.53
CA THR A 16 5.22 0.97 -10.13
C THR A 16 3.92 1.27 -10.85
N GLY A 17 3.06 2.07 -10.23
CA GLY A 17 1.79 2.46 -10.81
C GLY A 17 0.86 3.15 -9.82
N VAL A 18 -0.40 3.19 -10.20
CA VAL A 18 -1.49 3.71 -9.38
C VAL A 18 -2.43 2.58 -8.99
N TRP A 19 -2.85 2.57 -7.73
CA TRP A 19 -3.78 1.60 -7.20
C TRP A 19 -4.97 2.29 -6.53
N GLU A 20 -6.16 1.70 -6.65
CA GLU A 20 -7.40 2.20 -6.04
C GLU A 20 -8.20 1.08 -5.38
N ALA A 21 -8.74 1.34 -4.19
CA ALA A 21 -9.70 0.45 -3.53
C ALA A 21 -10.84 1.22 -2.87
N THR A 22 -12.02 0.60 -2.88
CA THR A 22 -13.19 1.02 -2.12
C THR A 22 -13.06 0.63 -0.64
N PRO A 23 -13.90 1.19 0.25
CA PRO A 23 -13.88 0.85 1.67
C PRO A 23 -13.96 -0.65 1.94
N GLY A 24 -13.22 -1.10 2.94
CA GLY A 24 -13.08 -2.52 3.29
C GLY A 24 -11.77 -2.80 4.01
N GLU A 25 -11.70 -3.98 4.62
CA GLU A 25 -10.53 -4.42 5.39
C GLU A 25 -9.88 -5.62 4.70
N THR A 26 -8.55 -5.61 4.62
CA THR A 26 -7.77 -6.71 4.07
C THR A 26 -6.60 -7.05 4.97
N ARG A 27 -6.28 -8.34 5.04
CA ARG A 27 -5.04 -8.81 5.65
C ARG A 27 -3.88 -8.49 4.70
N SER A 28 -2.88 -7.75 5.18
CA SER A 28 -1.71 -7.39 4.39
C SER A 28 -0.48 -8.16 4.90
N ILE A 29 0.16 -8.90 4.00
CA ILE A 29 1.34 -9.74 4.24
C ILE A 29 2.34 -9.38 3.16
N LYS A 30 3.50 -8.83 3.52
CA LYS A 30 4.49 -8.37 2.54
C LYS A 30 5.51 -9.42 2.14
N GLY A 31 5.71 -10.48 2.93
CA GLY A 31 6.76 -11.47 2.64
C GLY A 31 8.11 -10.77 2.48
N GLU A 32 8.78 -10.97 1.35
CA GLU A 32 10.06 -10.32 1.04
C GLU A 32 9.90 -8.95 0.36
N THR A 33 8.69 -8.58 -0.05
CA THR A 33 8.42 -7.37 -0.81
C THR A 33 8.55 -6.10 0.04
N PHE A 34 9.32 -5.14 -0.46
CA PHE A 34 9.29 -3.76 -0.01
C PHE A 34 8.24 -2.99 -0.81
N GLU A 35 7.39 -2.18 -0.15
CA GLU A 35 6.45 -1.31 -0.85
C GLU A 35 6.49 0.12 -0.32
N PHE A 36 6.78 1.07 -1.21
CA PHE A 36 6.52 2.49 -0.97
C PHE A 36 5.10 2.86 -1.43
N CYS A 37 4.42 3.69 -0.65
CA CYS A 37 3.10 4.21 -0.94
C CYS A 37 3.08 5.74 -0.78
N HIS A 38 2.40 6.42 -1.70
CA HIS A 38 2.01 7.82 -1.57
C HIS A 38 0.52 7.98 -1.83
N ILE A 39 -0.24 8.53 -0.88
CA ILE A 39 -1.69 8.65 -0.99
C ILE A 39 -2.06 9.88 -1.81
N LEU A 40 -2.79 9.67 -2.91
CA LEU A 40 -3.32 10.73 -3.76
C LEU A 40 -4.68 11.24 -3.26
N SER A 41 -5.52 10.34 -2.77
CA SER A 41 -6.86 10.66 -2.25
C SER A 41 -7.38 9.56 -1.32
N GLY A 42 -8.37 9.90 -0.50
CA GLY A 42 -9.01 8.97 0.44
C GLY A 42 -8.23 8.80 1.74
N VAL A 43 -8.66 7.81 2.54
CA VAL A 43 -8.16 7.57 3.90
C VAL A 43 -8.02 6.08 4.14
N VAL A 44 -6.86 5.68 4.64
CA VAL A 44 -6.57 4.32 5.09
C VAL A 44 -6.03 4.31 6.50
N GLU A 45 -6.26 3.23 7.21
CA GLU A 45 -5.64 2.93 8.48
C GLU A 45 -4.87 1.61 8.34
N ILE A 46 -3.63 1.60 8.78
CA ILE A 46 -2.76 0.43 8.74
C ILE A 46 -2.38 0.06 10.15
N THR A 47 -2.69 -1.17 10.54
CA THR A 47 -2.44 -1.69 11.88
C THR A 47 -1.50 -2.90 11.77
N PRO A 48 -0.22 -2.77 12.14
CA PRO A 48 0.68 -3.92 12.25
C PRO A 48 0.16 -4.92 13.30
N ASP A 49 0.47 -6.21 13.15
CA ASP A 49 0.08 -7.23 14.14
C ASP A 49 0.57 -6.94 15.56
N ALA A 50 1.79 -6.42 15.63
CA ALA A 50 2.46 -6.05 16.87
C ALA A 50 2.73 -4.54 16.89
N GLY A 51 1.66 -3.74 16.83
CA GLY A 51 1.78 -2.29 16.85
C GLY A 51 0.44 -1.58 16.92
N GLU A 52 0.52 -0.26 16.87
CA GLU A 52 -0.65 0.62 16.87
C GLU A 52 -1.08 0.96 15.44
N ALA A 53 -2.35 1.27 15.28
CA ALA A 53 -2.92 1.73 14.03
C ALA A 53 -2.37 3.11 13.64
N VAL A 54 -2.03 3.28 12.36
CA VAL A 54 -1.61 4.56 11.79
C VAL A 54 -2.52 4.92 10.63
N THR A 55 -3.10 6.11 10.68
CA THR A 55 -3.97 6.64 9.61
C THR A 55 -3.17 7.46 8.61
N TYR A 56 -3.39 7.20 7.32
CA TYR A 56 -2.80 7.93 6.21
C TYR A 56 -3.91 8.52 5.32
N ARG A 57 -3.70 9.75 4.86
CA ARG A 57 -4.60 10.51 4.00
C ARG A 57 -3.85 11.16 2.84
N ALA A 58 -4.56 11.85 1.95
CA ALA A 58 -3.97 12.55 0.80
C ALA A 58 -2.74 13.40 1.18
N GLY A 59 -1.64 13.19 0.46
CA GLY A 59 -0.34 13.82 0.71
C GLY A 59 0.61 13.00 1.58
N ASP A 60 0.12 12.05 2.37
CA ASP A 60 0.96 11.22 3.22
C ASP A 60 1.71 10.16 2.40
N SER A 61 2.90 9.80 2.88
CA SER A 61 3.73 8.73 2.31
C SER A 61 4.18 7.78 3.40
N PHE A 62 4.30 6.50 3.06
CA PHE A 62 4.80 5.48 3.99
C PHE A 62 5.41 4.29 3.24
N VAL A 63 6.09 3.44 4.02
CA VAL A 63 6.73 2.23 3.51
C VAL A 63 6.23 1.03 4.30
N MET A 64 5.82 -0.03 3.60
CA MET A 64 5.62 -1.35 4.16
C MET A 64 6.89 -2.17 3.89
N LYS A 65 7.61 -2.52 4.96
CA LYS A 65 8.89 -3.23 4.86
C LYS A 65 8.66 -4.73 4.61
N PRO A 66 9.68 -5.44 4.07
CA PRO A 66 9.72 -6.89 4.11
C PRO A 66 9.43 -7.40 5.53
N GLY A 67 8.65 -8.47 5.63
CA GLY A 67 8.20 -9.06 6.89
C GLY A 67 6.96 -8.39 7.50
N PHE A 68 6.45 -7.30 6.94
CA PHE A 68 5.23 -6.67 7.46
C PHE A 68 4.03 -7.64 7.39
N THR A 69 3.34 -7.77 8.52
CA THR A 69 2.02 -8.39 8.63
C THR A 69 1.09 -7.48 9.44
N GLY A 70 -0.16 -7.35 8.99
CA GLY A 70 -1.12 -6.49 9.66
C GLY A 70 -2.43 -6.36 8.89
N VAL A 71 -3.26 -5.43 9.33
CA VAL A 71 -4.53 -5.08 8.68
C VAL A 71 -4.38 -3.79 7.90
N TRP A 72 -4.85 -3.80 6.66
CA TRP A 72 -5.08 -2.60 5.86
C TRP A 72 -6.58 -2.33 5.84
N LYS A 73 -7.00 -1.22 6.44
CA LYS A 73 -8.38 -0.76 6.45
C LYS A 73 -8.53 0.44 5.54
N THR A 74 -9.31 0.29 4.47
CA THR A 74 -9.72 1.40 3.62
C THR A 74 -10.98 2.01 4.21
N ILE A 75 -10.88 3.24 4.72
CA ILE A 75 -11.98 3.96 5.38
C ILE A 75 -12.80 4.72 4.33
N GLU A 76 -12.10 5.42 3.44
CA GLU A 76 -12.67 6.08 2.26
C GLU A 76 -11.99 5.52 1.02
N THR A 77 -12.67 5.55 -0.14
CA THR A 77 -12.07 5.10 -1.41
C THR A 77 -10.70 5.75 -1.59
N VAL A 78 -9.65 4.93 -1.54
CA VAL A 78 -8.26 5.39 -1.55
C VAL A 78 -7.69 5.23 -2.94
N ARG A 79 -6.88 6.20 -3.36
CA ARG A 79 -6.00 6.09 -4.52
C ARG A 79 -4.57 6.40 -4.08
N LYS A 80 -3.62 5.56 -4.48
CA LYS A 80 -2.20 5.72 -4.14
C LYS A 80 -1.29 5.46 -5.33
N ILE A 81 -0.13 6.09 -5.32
CA ILE A 81 1.03 5.63 -6.08
C ILE A 81 1.69 4.53 -5.26
N TYR A 82 2.10 3.44 -5.91
CA TYR A 82 2.89 2.39 -5.30
C TYR A 82 4.20 2.20 -6.05
N VAL A 83 5.24 1.80 -5.32
CA VAL A 83 6.44 1.16 -5.87
C VAL A 83 6.71 -0.08 -5.05
N THR A 84 6.69 -1.26 -5.66
CA THR A 84 7.09 -2.51 -5.00
C THR A 84 8.43 -2.98 -5.52
N VAL A 85 9.25 -3.49 -4.61
CA VAL A 85 10.51 -4.18 -4.92
C VAL A 85 10.43 -5.58 -4.32
N GLY A 86 10.49 -6.59 -5.19
CA GLY A 86 10.51 -8.01 -4.85
C GLY A 86 11.83 -8.47 -4.25
#